data_AF-A0A2D6IMJ6-F1
#
_entry.id   AF-A0A2D6IMJ6-F1
#
_cell.length_a   1.000
_cell.length_b   1.000
_cell.length_c   1.000
_cell.angle_alpha   90.00
_cell.angle_beta   90.00
_cell.angle_gamma   90.00
#
_symmetry.space_group_name_H-M   'P 1'
#
loop_
_entity.id
_entity.type
_entity.pdbx_description
1 polymer ?
#
loop_
_entity_poly.entity_id
_entity_poly.type
_entity_poly.pdbx_seq_one_letter_code
_entity_poly.pdbx_strand_id
1 'polypeptide(L)'
;MAHTRPEYMTQVNRMFNSANRLADAIVSHDRGKARGIMEFMVQHGYMGIPGTTAGRFNLGCWLAASRPGAPNQQAEGIAVIPCFSDDIPPVKRPQTTTGYQWGGCYSRTAQAITIFDTERLTDTEIGLLLLHEGAHARHRTRDIAGLPPLDPDDIHETNTWAMMLNCVTAIGGDAWSTAIAKEIRWLEAQNPDQPRPRAITYTWGSPYCLELDAVFGPVLHSSIKRFRQELLATAGNMLYWESRTRLGAEDILHSIVTAHYPGL
;
A
#
# COMPACT_ATOMS: atom_id res chain seq x y z
N MET A 1 -26.35 0.27 1.06
CA MET A 1 -27.12 0.79 -0.10
C MET A 1 -26.17 0.71 -1.29
N ALA A 2 -26.64 0.56 -2.53
CA ALA A 2 -25.70 0.59 -3.66
C ALA A 2 -25.23 2.03 -3.91
N HIS A 3 -23.92 2.28 -3.81
CA HIS A 3 -23.31 3.57 -4.14
C HIS A 3 -23.47 3.89 -5.63
N THR A 4 -23.50 5.18 -5.96
CA THR A 4 -23.69 5.67 -7.31
C THR A 4 -22.37 5.78 -8.07
N ARG A 5 -22.42 5.72 -9.40
CA ARG A 5 -21.23 5.90 -10.26
C ARG A 5 -20.45 7.20 -9.97
N PRO A 6 -21.10 8.37 -9.74
CA PRO A 6 -20.39 9.58 -9.32
C PRO A 6 -19.63 9.45 -7.99
N GLU A 7 -20.15 8.69 -7.02
CA GLU A 7 -19.46 8.46 -5.74
C GLU A 7 -18.18 7.64 -5.93
N TYR A 8 -18.25 6.56 -6.71
CA TYR A 8 -17.06 5.79 -7.07
C TYR A 8 -16.02 6.62 -7.83
N MET A 9 -16.46 7.44 -8.80
CA MET A 9 -15.55 8.32 -9.54
C MET A 9 -14.88 9.34 -8.61
N THR A 10 -15.63 9.88 -7.64
CA THR A 10 -15.08 10.79 -6.63
C THR A 10 -14.01 10.10 -5.79
N GLN A 11 -14.23 8.86 -5.36
CA GLN A 11 -13.22 8.09 -4.64
C GLN A 11 -12.00 7.77 -5.51
N VAL A 12 -12.18 7.31 -6.76
CA VAL A 12 -11.05 7.09 -7.67
C VAL A 12 -10.22 8.36 -7.84
N ASN A 13 -10.85 9.51 -8.09
CA ASN A 13 -10.14 10.78 -8.24
C ASN A 13 -9.38 11.15 -6.96
N ARG A 14 -9.97 10.93 -5.79
CA ARG A 14 -9.31 11.12 -4.49
C ARG A 14 -8.09 10.22 -4.34
N MET A 15 -8.21 8.94 -4.69
CA MET A 15 -7.10 7.97 -4.69
C MET A 15 -5.95 8.44 -5.57
N PHE A 16 -6.23 8.80 -6.83
CA PHE A 16 -5.22 9.24 -7.79
C PHE A 16 -4.55 10.55 -7.38
N ASN A 17 -5.33 11.53 -6.92
CA ASN A 17 -4.78 12.81 -6.47
C ASN A 17 -3.85 12.62 -5.26
N SER A 18 -4.24 11.77 -4.31
CA SER A 18 -3.40 11.47 -3.15
C SER A 18 -2.16 10.68 -3.52
N ALA A 19 -2.28 9.63 -4.34
CA ALA A 19 -1.14 8.85 -4.82
C ALA A 19 -0.15 9.71 -5.63
N ASN A 20 -0.65 10.63 -6.48
CA ASN A 20 0.20 11.57 -7.21
C ASN A 20 0.97 12.51 -6.27
N ARG A 21 0.31 13.08 -5.24
CA ARG A 21 0.98 13.91 -4.24
C ARG A 21 2.08 13.16 -3.50
N LEU A 22 1.81 11.92 -3.11
CA LEU A 22 2.81 11.06 -2.44
C LEU A 22 3.98 10.76 -3.35
N ALA A 23 3.71 10.35 -4.61
CA ALA A 23 4.76 10.07 -5.58
C ALA A 23 5.63 11.31 -5.89
N ASP A 24 5.08 12.52 -5.80
CA ASP A 24 5.84 13.76 -5.93
C ASP A 24 6.70 14.12 -4.73
N ALA A 25 6.25 13.73 -3.54
CA ALA A 25 6.95 14.05 -2.30
C ALA A 25 8.26 13.25 -2.14
N ILE A 26 8.35 12.06 -2.74
CA ILE A 26 9.56 11.23 -2.70
C ILE A 26 10.72 11.95 -3.38
N VAL A 27 11.83 12.13 -2.66
CA VAL A 27 13.08 12.73 -3.17
C VAL A 27 14.16 11.70 -3.53
N SER A 28 13.91 10.41 -3.26
CA SER A 28 14.83 9.30 -3.54
C SER A 28 14.65 8.71 -4.95
N HIS A 29 15.47 7.71 -5.29
CA HIS A 29 15.39 6.96 -6.54
C HIS A 29 14.00 6.31 -6.77
N ASP A 30 13.23 6.07 -5.71
CA ASP A 30 11.86 5.55 -5.79
C ASP A 30 10.85 6.53 -6.41
N ARG A 31 11.20 7.81 -6.54
CA ARG A 31 10.33 8.78 -7.22
C ARG A 31 10.00 8.32 -8.63
N GLY A 32 11.01 7.84 -9.38
CA GLY A 32 10.81 7.34 -10.74
C GLY A 32 9.89 6.12 -10.78
N LYS A 33 10.01 5.21 -9.80
CA LYS A 33 9.15 4.03 -9.67
C LYS A 33 7.71 4.42 -9.39
N ALA A 34 7.49 5.27 -8.38
CA ALA A 34 6.15 5.75 -8.01
C ALA A 34 5.47 6.51 -9.17
N ARG A 35 6.22 7.35 -9.89
CA ARG A 35 5.70 8.04 -11.09
C ARG A 35 5.36 7.09 -12.23
N GLY A 36 6.23 6.12 -12.52
CA GLY A 36 5.94 5.10 -13.51
C GLY A 36 4.68 4.29 -13.17
N ILE A 37 4.45 3.99 -11.88
CA ILE A 37 3.21 3.33 -11.44
C ILE A 37 1.98 4.20 -11.75
N MET A 38 2.03 5.49 -11.43
CA MET A 38 0.93 6.42 -11.74
C MET A 38 0.66 6.53 -13.24
N GLU A 39 1.71 6.65 -14.05
CA GLU A 39 1.59 6.70 -15.51
C GLU A 39 0.96 5.43 -16.08
N PHE A 40 1.36 4.26 -15.57
CA PHE A 40 0.76 2.98 -15.96
C PHE A 40 -0.74 2.95 -15.65
N MET A 41 -1.13 3.31 -14.43
CA MET A 41 -2.53 3.28 -14.04
C MET A 41 -3.37 4.30 -14.81
N VAL A 42 -2.83 5.47 -15.17
CA VAL A 42 -3.54 6.42 -16.02
C VAL A 42 -3.72 5.87 -17.44
N GLN A 43 -2.68 5.28 -18.04
CA GLN A 43 -2.71 4.81 -19.43
C GLN A 43 -3.53 3.53 -19.63
N HIS A 44 -3.46 2.61 -18.67
CA HIS A 44 -4.01 1.27 -18.78
C HIS A 44 -5.15 0.99 -17.78
N GLY A 45 -5.39 1.89 -16.84
CA GLY A 45 -6.42 1.70 -15.83
C GLY A 45 -7.79 2.20 -16.25
N TYR A 46 -8.82 1.58 -15.67
CA TYR A 46 -10.21 2.02 -15.75
C TYR A 46 -10.86 1.88 -14.37
N MET A 47 -11.89 2.67 -14.09
CA MET A 47 -12.67 2.52 -12.87
C MET A 47 -13.51 1.23 -12.93
N GLY A 48 -13.34 0.33 -11.96
CA GLY A 48 -14.29 -0.75 -11.74
C GLY A 48 -15.30 -0.39 -10.64
N ILE A 49 -16.49 -0.96 -10.73
CA ILE A 49 -17.57 -0.73 -9.77
C ILE A 49 -17.95 -2.10 -9.16
N PRO A 50 -17.90 -2.28 -7.83
CA PRO A 50 -18.34 -3.52 -7.19
C PRO A 50 -19.69 -4.00 -7.71
N GLY A 51 -19.79 -5.29 -8.01
CA GLY A 51 -21.03 -5.91 -8.45
C GLY A 51 -21.96 -6.24 -7.29
N THR A 52 -23.12 -6.83 -7.59
CA THR A 52 -24.02 -7.41 -6.58
C THR A 52 -23.65 -8.85 -6.21
N THR A 53 -22.61 -9.42 -6.82
CA THR A 53 -22.18 -10.80 -6.64
C THR A 53 -20.69 -10.84 -6.36
N ALA A 54 -20.27 -11.59 -5.33
CA ALA A 54 -18.87 -11.78 -5.00
C ALA A 54 -18.08 -12.32 -6.20
N GLY A 55 -16.83 -11.87 -6.37
CA GLY A 55 -15.99 -12.29 -7.50
C GLY A 55 -16.26 -11.54 -8.81
N ARG A 56 -17.20 -10.58 -8.86
CA ARG A 56 -17.54 -9.82 -10.07
C ARG A 56 -17.61 -8.32 -9.81
N PHE A 57 -17.28 -7.55 -10.84
CA PHE A 57 -17.41 -6.09 -10.85
C PHE A 57 -17.82 -5.61 -12.24
N ASN A 58 -18.51 -4.47 -12.27
CA ASN A 58 -18.95 -3.81 -13.49
C ASN A 58 -17.85 -2.90 -14.04
N LEU A 59 -17.85 -2.72 -15.36
CA LEU A 59 -16.93 -1.84 -16.07
C LEU A 59 -17.42 -0.38 -15.96
N GLY A 60 -16.58 0.50 -15.42
CA GLY A 60 -16.85 1.93 -15.31
C GLY A 60 -16.41 2.67 -16.57
N CYS A 61 -15.42 3.54 -16.44
CA CYS A 61 -14.82 4.23 -17.59
C CYS A 61 -13.30 4.22 -17.47
N TRP A 62 -12.63 4.36 -18.62
CA TRP A 62 -11.20 4.56 -18.67
C TRP A 62 -10.78 5.77 -17.83
N LEU A 63 -9.59 5.67 -17.22
CA LEU A 63 -8.99 6.78 -16.49
C LEU A 63 -8.27 7.73 -17.45
N ALA A 64 -7.71 7.21 -18.54
CA ALA A 64 -7.15 8.01 -19.61
C ALA A 64 -8.24 8.85 -20.31
N ALA A 65 -8.11 10.18 -20.25
CA ALA A 65 -9.00 11.09 -20.96
C ALA A 65 -8.98 10.88 -22.49
N SER A 66 -7.88 10.34 -23.04
CA SER A 66 -7.74 10.00 -24.45
C SER A 66 -8.55 8.77 -24.89
N ARG A 67 -9.14 8.02 -23.94
CA ARG A 67 -9.94 6.81 -24.20
C ARG A 67 -11.37 7.03 -23.67
N PRO A 68 -12.26 7.70 -24.40
CA PRO A 68 -13.62 7.94 -23.90
C PRO A 68 -14.39 6.63 -23.73
N GLY A 69 -15.32 6.59 -22.76
CA GLY A 69 -16.20 5.44 -22.53
C GLY A 69 -15.60 4.38 -21.59
N ALA A 70 -15.99 3.12 -21.79
CA ALA A 70 -15.62 1.97 -20.98
C ALA A 70 -14.78 0.97 -21.79
N PRO A 71 -13.95 0.13 -21.15
CA PRO A 71 -13.48 -1.10 -21.78
C PRO A 71 -14.65 -1.98 -22.23
N ASN A 72 -14.46 -2.81 -23.26
CA ASN A 72 -15.49 -3.79 -23.65
C ASN A 72 -15.41 -5.06 -22.79
N GLN A 73 -14.22 -5.40 -22.29
CA GLN A 73 -13.98 -6.54 -21.41
C GLN A 73 -13.00 -6.19 -20.27
N GLN A 74 -13.08 -6.92 -19.16
CA GLN A 74 -12.21 -6.70 -18.00
C GLN A 74 -10.72 -6.82 -18.34
N ALA A 75 -10.38 -7.73 -19.27
CA ALA A 75 -9.00 -8.02 -19.64
C ALA A 75 -8.30 -6.94 -20.48
N GLU A 76 -8.98 -5.86 -20.88
CA GLU A 76 -8.39 -4.77 -21.68
C GLU A 76 -7.52 -3.79 -20.87
N GLY A 77 -7.62 -3.83 -19.55
CA GLY A 77 -6.99 -2.85 -18.67
C GLY A 77 -6.92 -3.32 -17.23
N ILE A 78 -6.44 -2.45 -16.36
CA ILE A 78 -6.45 -2.68 -14.91
C ILE A 78 -7.65 -1.98 -14.29
N ALA A 79 -8.54 -2.74 -13.66
CA ALA A 79 -9.62 -2.16 -12.89
C ALA A 79 -9.07 -1.53 -11.59
N VAL A 80 -9.39 -0.27 -11.33
CA VAL A 80 -9.21 0.36 -10.02
C VAL A 80 -10.57 0.46 -9.35
N ILE A 81 -10.73 -0.25 -8.24
CA ILE A 81 -12.02 -0.49 -7.60
C ILE A 81 -11.97 0.03 -6.15
N PRO A 82 -12.46 1.25 -5.89
CA PRO A 82 -12.74 1.66 -4.52
C PRO A 82 -13.94 0.87 -4.02
N CYS A 83 -13.77 0.13 -2.92
CA CYS A 83 -14.86 -0.52 -2.21
C CYS A 83 -15.17 0.27 -0.94
N PHE A 84 -16.45 0.59 -0.76
CA PHE A 84 -17.00 1.06 0.50
C PHE A 84 -17.21 -0.10 1.47
N SER A 85 -17.37 0.16 2.76
CA SER A 85 -17.50 -0.91 3.75
C SER A 85 -18.78 -1.74 3.64
N ASP A 86 -19.83 -1.24 2.99
CA ASP A 86 -21.06 -1.99 2.69
C ASP A 86 -21.10 -2.60 1.28
N ASP A 87 -20.02 -2.46 0.49
CA ASP A 87 -19.89 -3.14 -0.79
C ASP A 87 -19.58 -4.63 -0.62
N ILE A 88 -20.01 -5.42 -1.62
CA ILE A 88 -19.55 -6.80 -1.78
C ILE A 88 -18.26 -6.75 -2.60
N PRO A 89 -17.08 -7.01 -2.00
CA PRO A 89 -15.83 -6.84 -2.71
C PRO A 89 -15.68 -7.89 -3.84
N PRO A 90 -15.18 -7.50 -5.02
CA PRO A 90 -14.96 -8.42 -6.12
C PRO A 90 -13.75 -9.33 -5.88
N VAL A 91 -12.82 -8.91 -5.02
CA VAL A 91 -11.64 -9.68 -4.63
C VAL A 91 -11.69 -9.92 -3.13
N LYS A 92 -11.37 -11.14 -2.69
CA LYS A 92 -11.33 -11.47 -1.26
C LYS A 92 -10.23 -10.65 -0.59
N ARG A 93 -10.55 -10.03 0.55
CA ARG A 93 -9.56 -9.34 1.38
C ARG A 93 -8.45 -10.31 1.77
N PRO A 94 -7.17 -9.99 1.49
CA PRO A 94 -6.06 -10.81 1.94
C PRO A 94 -6.00 -10.77 3.47
N GLN A 95 -5.64 -11.91 4.06
CA GLN A 95 -5.36 -12.03 5.48
C GLN A 95 -3.86 -12.23 5.64
N THR A 96 -3.22 -11.40 6.45
CA THR A 96 -1.82 -11.59 6.83
C THR A 96 -1.68 -12.73 7.83
N THR A 97 -0.45 -13.19 8.06
CA THR A 97 -0.13 -14.19 9.10
C THR A 97 -0.57 -13.76 10.50
N THR A 98 -0.70 -12.45 10.72
CA THR A 98 -1.15 -11.85 11.98
C THR A 98 -2.68 -11.73 12.06
N GLY A 99 -3.41 -12.28 11.07
CA GLY A 99 -4.86 -12.22 10.96
C GLY A 99 -5.40 -10.84 10.55
N TYR A 100 -4.52 -9.91 10.17
CA TYR A 100 -4.91 -8.57 9.75
C TYR A 100 -5.47 -8.59 8.32
N GLN A 101 -6.52 -7.80 8.08
CA GLN A 101 -7.03 -7.57 6.74
C GLN A 101 -6.35 -6.34 6.16
N TRP A 102 -5.53 -6.54 5.12
CA TRP A 102 -4.81 -5.46 4.48
C TRP A 102 -5.79 -4.55 3.70
N GLY A 103 -5.48 -3.26 3.62
CA GLY A 103 -6.40 -2.21 3.12
C GLY A 103 -6.63 -2.22 1.61
N GLY A 104 -5.86 -3.02 0.85
CA GLY A 104 -6.04 -3.21 -0.58
C GLY A 104 -5.76 -4.65 -1.03
N CYS A 105 -5.78 -4.87 -2.35
CA CYS A 105 -5.20 -6.05 -2.99
C CYS A 105 -5.15 -5.86 -4.51
N TYR A 106 -4.14 -6.43 -5.14
CA TYR A 106 -4.09 -6.64 -6.57
C TYR A 106 -4.38 -8.11 -6.88
N SER A 107 -5.46 -8.35 -7.62
CA SER A 107 -5.78 -9.67 -8.16
C SER A 107 -5.26 -9.76 -9.59
N ARG A 108 -4.24 -10.61 -9.79
CA ARG A 108 -3.74 -10.92 -11.15
C ARG A 108 -4.84 -11.54 -12.03
N THR A 109 -5.64 -12.44 -11.47
CA THR A 109 -6.70 -13.14 -12.20
C THR A 109 -7.81 -12.20 -12.65
N ALA A 110 -8.20 -11.26 -11.80
CA ALA A 110 -9.24 -10.28 -12.11
C ALA A 110 -8.69 -9.01 -12.79
N GLN A 111 -7.36 -8.89 -12.89
CA GLN A 111 -6.64 -7.68 -13.31
C GLN A 111 -7.19 -6.43 -12.60
N ALA A 112 -7.33 -6.53 -11.28
CA ALA A 112 -8.03 -5.53 -10.49
C ALA A 112 -7.24 -5.15 -9.24
N ILE A 113 -7.05 -3.84 -9.05
CA ILE A 113 -6.66 -3.21 -7.79
C ILE A 113 -7.94 -2.89 -7.03
N THR A 114 -8.12 -3.51 -5.87
CA THR A 114 -9.26 -3.24 -5.00
C THR A 114 -8.76 -2.60 -3.72
N ILE A 115 -9.22 -1.39 -3.41
CA ILE A 115 -8.93 -0.73 -2.12
C ILE A 115 -10.20 -0.75 -1.29
N PHE A 116 -10.09 -1.23 -0.05
CA PHE A 116 -11.23 -1.52 0.80
C PHE A 116 -11.51 -0.42 1.82
N ASP A 117 -12.78 -0.31 2.23
CA ASP A 117 -13.27 0.66 3.23
C ASP A 117 -12.81 2.10 2.94
N THR A 118 -12.85 2.50 1.67
CA THR A 118 -12.25 3.76 1.21
C THR A 118 -12.78 5.01 1.90
N GLU A 119 -14.02 4.99 2.36
CA GLU A 119 -14.64 6.07 3.15
C GLU A 119 -14.08 6.18 4.57
N ARG A 120 -13.42 5.14 5.05
CA ARG A 120 -12.76 5.11 6.36
C ARG A 120 -11.30 5.53 6.27
N LEU A 121 -10.69 5.51 5.10
CA LEU A 121 -9.27 5.84 4.90
C LEU A 121 -9.07 7.35 4.78
N THR A 122 -7.95 7.86 5.29
CA THR A 122 -7.49 9.21 5.01
C THR A 122 -6.86 9.30 3.61
N ASP A 123 -6.63 10.53 3.13
CA ASP A 123 -5.99 10.75 1.83
C ASP A 123 -4.61 10.09 1.73
N THR A 124 -3.84 10.16 2.81
CA THR A 124 -2.50 9.54 2.87
C THR A 124 -2.60 8.02 2.72
N GLU A 125 -3.49 7.37 3.47
CA GLU A 125 -3.64 5.91 3.44
C GLU A 125 -4.12 5.41 2.09
N ILE A 126 -5.15 6.05 1.54
CA ILE A 126 -5.72 5.61 0.27
C ILE A 126 -4.74 5.79 -0.89
N GLY A 127 -3.90 6.84 -0.84
CA GLY A 127 -2.82 7.06 -1.79
C GLY A 127 -1.69 6.03 -1.66
N LEU A 128 -1.27 5.71 -0.43
CA LEU A 128 -0.25 4.70 -0.17
C LEU A 128 -0.68 3.31 -0.65
N LEU A 129 -1.91 2.92 -0.34
CA LEU A 129 -2.46 1.62 -0.76
C LEU A 129 -2.61 1.54 -2.27
N LEU A 130 -3.03 2.62 -2.95
CA LEU A 130 -3.08 2.65 -4.41
C LEU A 130 -1.67 2.53 -5.03
N LEU A 131 -0.66 3.21 -4.48
CA LEU A 131 0.71 3.08 -4.99
C LEU A 131 1.26 1.67 -4.80
N HIS A 132 1.06 1.08 -3.63
CA HIS A 132 1.50 -0.29 -3.33
C HIS A 132 0.87 -1.29 -4.29
N GLU A 133 -0.46 -1.27 -4.42
CA GLU A 133 -1.14 -2.21 -5.32
C GLU A 133 -0.93 -1.90 -6.80
N GLY A 134 -0.72 -0.63 -7.13
CA GLY A 134 -0.28 -0.19 -8.44
C GLY A 134 1.11 -0.74 -8.80
N ALA A 135 2.01 -0.89 -7.83
CA ALA A 135 3.31 -1.52 -8.03
C ALA A 135 3.17 -2.99 -8.42
N HIS A 136 2.34 -3.74 -7.68
CA HIS A 136 2.03 -5.13 -8.02
C HIS A 136 1.36 -5.25 -9.38
N ALA A 137 0.39 -4.39 -9.68
CA ALA A 137 -0.26 -4.38 -10.97
C ALA A 137 0.73 -4.11 -12.11
N ARG A 138 1.59 -3.09 -11.99
CA ARG A 138 2.59 -2.75 -13.02
C ARG A 138 3.64 -3.83 -13.17
N HIS A 139 4.06 -4.47 -12.08
CA HIS A 139 5.04 -5.55 -12.10
C HIS A 139 4.48 -6.84 -12.72
N ARG A 140 3.22 -7.21 -12.41
CA ARG A 140 2.63 -8.51 -12.78
C ARG A 140 1.82 -8.48 -14.10
N THR A 141 1.41 -7.32 -14.59
CA THR A 141 0.54 -7.20 -15.78
C THR A 141 1.34 -7.04 -17.07
N ARG A 142 1.87 -8.16 -17.57
CA ARG A 142 2.64 -8.18 -18.84
C ARG A 142 1.74 -8.06 -20.07
N ASP A 143 0.52 -8.58 -20.02
CA ASP A 143 -0.34 -8.74 -21.20
C ASP A 143 -0.98 -7.43 -21.68
N ILE A 144 -1.16 -6.44 -20.80
CA ILE A 144 -1.83 -5.16 -21.12
C ILE A 144 -0.83 -4.07 -21.52
N ALA A 145 0.45 -4.24 -21.20
CA ALA A 145 1.46 -3.19 -21.40
C ALA A 145 2.79 -3.67 -22.00
N GLY A 146 3.06 -4.98 -22.08
CA GLY A 146 4.32 -5.52 -22.57
C GLY A 146 5.56 -5.04 -21.80
N LEU A 147 5.36 -4.41 -20.63
CA LEU A 147 6.41 -3.80 -19.84
C LEU A 147 7.18 -4.89 -19.07
N PRO A 148 8.50 -4.77 -18.95
CA PRO A 148 9.25 -5.63 -18.05
C PRO A 148 8.80 -5.38 -16.60
N PRO A 149 8.94 -6.39 -15.72
CA PRO A 149 8.76 -6.21 -14.28
C PRO A 149 9.59 -5.02 -13.75
N LEU A 150 9.10 -4.36 -12.70
CA LEU A 150 9.77 -3.21 -12.09
C LEU A 150 11.12 -3.58 -11.45
N ASP A 151 11.24 -4.82 -11.00
CA ASP A 151 12.35 -5.42 -10.25
C ASP A 151 12.22 -6.95 -10.31
N PRO A 152 13.24 -7.71 -9.86
CA PRO A 152 13.14 -9.16 -9.69
C PRO A 152 12.04 -9.57 -8.68
N ASP A 153 11.38 -10.70 -8.95
CA ASP A 153 10.25 -11.21 -8.16
C ASP A 153 10.61 -11.44 -6.67
N ASP A 154 11.84 -11.84 -6.37
CA ASP A 154 12.31 -12.14 -5.01
C ASP A 154 12.41 -10.90 -4.11
N ILE A 155 12.66 -9.73 -4.69
CA ILE A 155 12.76 -8.46 -3.93
C ILE A 155 11.60 -7.51 -4.17
N HIS A 156 10.63 -7.88 -5.03
CA HIS A 156 9.55 -7.00 -5.43
C HIS A 156 8.71 -6.49 -4.25
N GLU A 157 8.30 -7.40 -3.36
CA GLU A 157 7.52 -7.05 -2.17
C GLU A 157 8.33 -6.10 -1.27
N THR A 158 9.61 -6.40 -1.04
CA THR A 158 10.55 -5.56 -0.28
C THR A 158 10.62 -4.15 -0.84
N ASN A 159 10.79 -4.01 -2.15
CA ASN A 159 10.84 -2.71 -2.82
C ASN A 159 9.51 -1.97 -2.77
N THR A 160 8.40 -2.69 -2.78
CA THR A 160 7.05 -2.11 -2.70
C THR A 160 6.81 -1.53 -1.31
N TRP A 161 7.23 -2.23 -0.25
CA TRP A 161 7.24 -1.71 1.12
C TRP A 161 8.22 -0.55 1.30
N ALA A 162 9.43 -0.64 0.74
CA ALA A 162 10.41 0.45 0.79
C ALA A 162 9.83 1.75 0.20
N MET A 163 9.18 1.65 -0.97
CA MET A 163 8.49 2.79 -1.58
C MET A 163 7.42 3.37 -0.66
N MET A 164 6.58 2.55 0.00
CA MET A 164 5.59 3.04 0.95
C MET A 164 6.22 3.77 2.13
N LEU A 165 7.28 3.21 2.74
CA LEU A 165 7.97 3.83 3.87
C LEU A 165 8.65 5.14 3.45
N ASN A 166 9.17 5.20 2.21
CA ASN A 166 9.75 6.42 1.64
C ASN A 166 8.69 7.49 1.40
N CYS A 167 7.47 7.13 0.94
CA CYS A 167 6.34 8.05 0.88
C CYS A 167 6.01 8.64 2.26
N VAL A 168 5.89 7.80 3.30
CA VAL A 168 5.57 8.25 4.66
C VAL A 168 6.68 9.14 5.21
N THR A 169 7.93 8.77 4.97
CA THR A 169 9.11 9.56 5.39
C THR A 169 9.12 10.94 4.73
N ALA A 170 8.80 11.01 3.44
CA ALA A 170 8.76 12.26 2.70
C ALA A 170 7.72 13.26 3.21
N ILE A 171 6.55 12.78 3.66
CA ILE A 171 5.46 13.65 4.14
C ILE A 171 5.44 13.85 5.65
N GLY A 172 6.02 12.91 6.41
CA GLY A 172 5.79 12.78 7.84
C GLY A 172 6.69 13.66 8.72
N GLY A 173 7.81 14.13 8.17
CA GLY A 173 8.73 15.06 8.83
C GLY A 173 9.10 14.66 10.27
N ASP A 174 9.08 15.65 11.18
CA ASP A 174 9.44 15.46 12.59
C ASP A 174 8.48 14.53 13.34
N ALA A 175 7.20 14.51 12.98
CA ALA A 175 6.21 13.66 13.63
C ALA A 175 6.51 12.18 13.35
N TRP A 176 6.83 11.84 12.10
CA TRP A 176 7.25 10.48 11.72
C TRP A 176 8.57 10.07 12.37
N SER A 177 9.56 10.96 12.37
CA SER A 177 10.85 10.73 13.02
C SER A 177 10.69 10.50 14.53
N THR A 178 9.81 11.26 15.18
CA THR A 178 9.49 11.11 16.61
C THR A 178 8.78 9.78 16.89
N ALA A 179 7.84 9.37 16.03
CA ALA A 179 7.15 8.09 16.13
C ALA A 179 8.15 6.93 16.05
N ILE A 180 9.03 6.94 15.04
CA ILE A 180 10.10 5.95 14.87
C ILE A 180 10.99 5.89 16.12
N ALA A 181 11.43 7.04 16.63
CA ALA A 181 12.27 7.08 17.82
C ALA A 181 11.57 6.49 19.06
N LYS A 182 10.24 6.64 19.19
CA LYS A 182 9.46 5.99 20.24
C LYS A 182 9.41 4.47 20.06
N GLU A 183 9.20 4.01 18.84
CA GLU A 183 9.16 2.58 18.52
C GLU A 183 10.53 1.92 18.79
N ILE A 184 11.63 2.56 18.38
CA ILE A 184 12.99 2.10 18.65
C ILE A 184 13.25 2.00 20.15
N ARG A 185 12.89 3.03 20.95
CA ARG A 185 13.03 2.96 22.42
C ARG A 185 12.22 1.82 23.03
N TRP A 186 11.04 1.53 22.48
CA TRP A 186 10.26 0.38 22.91
C TRP A 186 10.95 -0.94 22.56
N LEU A 187 11.49 -1.08 21.34
CA LEU A 187 12.27 -2.26 20.91
C LEU A 187 13.51 -2.48 21.79
N GLU A 188 14.20 -1.40 22.18
CA GLU A 188 15.33 -1.42 23.12
C GLU A 188 14.92 -1.92 24.49
N ALA A 189 13.75 -1.52 25.00
CA ALA A 189 13.23 -2.00 26.28
C ALA A 189 12.82 -3.48 26.23
N GLN A 190 12.36 -3.98 25.07
CA GLN A 190 12.02 -5.40 24.90
C GLN A 190 13.24 -6.29 24.65
N ASN A 191 14.33 -5.73 24.13
CA ASN A 191 15.55 -6.44 23.75
C ASN A 191 16.79 -5.75 24.38
N PRO A 192 16.97 -5.83 25.71
CA PRO A 192 18.02 -5.11 26.42
C PRO A 192 19.43 -5.64 26.12
N ASP A 193 19.54 -6.92 25.73
CA ASP A 193 20.82 -7.54 25.34
C ASP A 193 21.09 -7.33 23.84
N GLN A 194 22.36 -7.17 23.44
CA GLN A 194 22.72 -7.15 22.02
C GLN A 194 22.28 -8.47 21.37
N PRO A 195 21.35 -8.42 20.41
CA PRO A 195 20.84 -9.63 19.80
C PRO A 195 21.93 -10.29 18.95
N ARG A 196 21.90 -11.63 18.87
CA ARG A 196 22.84 -12.37 18.01
C ARG A 196 22.62 -11.92 16.55
N PRO A 197 23.69 -11.79 15.72
CA PRO A 197 23.62 -11.22 14.36
C PRO A 197 22.65 -11.87 13.35
N ARG A 198 21.93 -12.93 13.73
CA ARG A 198 21.04 -13.72 12.85
C ARG A 198 19.61 -13.86 13.39
N ALA A 199 19.25 -13.18 14.48
CA ALA A 199 17.92 -13.25 15.07
C ALA A 199 17.19 -11.90 14.93
N ILE A 200 16.94 -11.45 13.69
CA ILE A 200 15.99 -10.35 13.47
C ILE A 200 14.63 -10.86 13.94
N THR A 201 14.13 -10.26 15.00
CA THR A 201 12.77 -10.53 15.48
C THR A 201 11.94 -9.29 15.19
N TYR A 202 10.90 -9.45 14.38
CA TYR A 202 9.93 -8.39 14.17
C TYR A 202 8.94 -8.37 15.33
N THR A 203 8.88 -7.25 16.01
CA THR A 203 7.93 -7.00 17.10
C THR A 203 7.44 -5.56 17.01
N TRP A 204 6.39 -5.21 17.75
CA TRP A 204 5.84 -3.87 17.69
C TRP A 204 5.16 -3.43 18.99
N GLY A 205 5.22 -2.12 19.25
CA GLY A 205 4.58 -1.49 20.40
C GLY A 205 3.07 -1.69 20.41
N SER A 206 2.53 -2.14 21.55
CA SER A 206 1.08 -2.32 21.73
C SER A 206 0.25 -1.03 21.85
N PRO A 207 0.73 0.11 22.39
CA PRO A 207 -0.05 1.35 22.38
C PRO A 207 0.13 2.12 21.08
N TYR A 208 -0.98 2.62 20.52
CA TYR A 208 -0.98 3.46 19.32
C TYR A 208 -0.18 4.75 19.54
N CYS A 209 0.73 5.06 18.61
CA CYS A 209 1.55 6.27 18.65
C CYS A 209 0.76 7.49 18.12
N LEU A 210 0.44 8.46 18.99
CA LEU A 210 -0.37 9.64 18.62
C LEU A 210 0.29 10.54 17.57
N GLU A 211 1.61 10.52 17.46
CA GLU A 211 2.34 11.23 16.39
C GLU A 211 1.90 10.79 14.99
N LEU A 212 1.38 9.57 14.84
CA LEU A 212 0.84 9.08 13.56
C LEU A 212 -0.39 9.90 13.13
N ASP A 213 -1.12 10.52 14.04
CA ASP A 213 -2.25 11.39 13.67
C ASP A 213 -1.79 12.70 13.01
N ALA A 214 -0.59 13.18 13.34
CA ALA A 214 0.01 14.33 12.68
C ALA A 214 0.52 14.00 11.26
N VAL A 215 0.85 12.73 10.99
CA VAL A 215 1.32 12.26 9.67
C VAL A 215 0.14 11.90 8.76
N PHE A 216 -0.81 11.14 9.29
CA PHE A 216 -1.89 10.53 8.51
C PHE A 216 -3.23 11.27 8.64
N GLY A 217 -3.35 12.22 9.56
CA GLY A 217 -4.61 12.81 9.99
C GLY A 217 -5.31 12.01 11.09
N PRO A 218 -6.45 12.48 11.63
CA PRO A 218 -7.16 11.80 12.71
C PRO A 218 -7.58 10.38 12.29
N VAL A 219 -7.57 9.45 13.24
CA VAL A 219 -8.06 8.08 13.01
C VAL A 219 -9.57 8.11 12.80
N LEU A 220 -10.00 7.64 11.63
CA LEU A 220 -11.42 7.54 11.29
C LEU A 220 -12.02 6.18 11.68
N HIS A 221 -11.21 5.12 11.77
CA HIS A 221 -11.66 3.78 12.18
C HIS A 221 -10.56 2.97 12.87
N SER A 222 -10.92 2.09 13.82
CA SER A 222 -9.96 1.33 14.63
C SER A 222 -9.06 0.39 13.82
N SER A 223 -9.57 -0.17 12.72
CA SER A 223 -8.81 -1.06 11.83
C SER A 223 -7.60 -0.38 11.17
N ILE A 224 -7.61 0.95 11.06
CA ILE A 224 -6.55 1.74 10.44
C ILE A 224 -5.39 1.99 11.40
N LYS A 225 -5.66 2.05 12.71
CA LYS A 225 -4.60 2.18 13.73
C LYS A 225 -3.57 1.09 13.56
N ARG A 226 -4.02 -0.12 13.24
CA ARG A 226 -3.16 -1.28 13.01
C ARG A 226 -2.27 -1.09 11.79
N PHE A 227 -2.81 -0.72 10.63
CA PHE A 227 -2.02 -0.42 9.43
C PHE A 227 -0.93 0.64 9.69
N ARG A 228 -1.29 1.76 10.33
CA ARG A 228 -0.32 2.82 10.68
C ARG A 228 0.77 2.30 11.63
N GLN A 229 0.38 1.47 12.60
CA GLN A 229 1.32 0.84 13.53
C GLN A 229 2.21 -0.21 12.82
N GLU A 230 1.72 -0.92 11.81
CA GLU A 230 2.52 -1.85 11.00
C GLU A 230 3.59 -1.09 10.21
N LEU A 231 3.24 0.04 9.59
CA LEU A 231 4.19 0.92 8.93
C LEU A 231 5.27 1.42 9.90
N LEU A 232 4.84 1.92 11.07
CA LEU A 232 5.74 2.40 12.12
C LEU A 232 6.67 1.29 12.62
N ALA A 233 6.11 0.12 12.95
CA ALA A 233 6.86 -1.03 13.41
C ALA A 233 7.89 -1.49 12.38
N THR A 234 7.52 -1.50 11.10
CA THR A 234 8.43 -1.90 10.01
C THR A 234 9.62 -0.93 9.94
N ALA A 235 9.38 0.38 9.92
CA ALA A 235 10.44 1.39 9.94
C ALA A 235 11.29 1.33 11.21
N GLY A 236 10.66 1.17 12.38
CA GLY A 236 11.33 1.07 13.68
C GLY A 236 12.24 -0.16 13.75
N ASN A 237 11.77 -1.32 13.31
CA ASN A 237 12.57 -2.55 13.27
C ASN A 237 13.73 -2.39 12.29
N MET A 238 13.51 -1.86 11.09
CA MET A 238 14.59 -1.62 10.12
C MET A 238 15.76 -0.86 10.74
N LEU A 239 15.48 0.30 11.34
CA LEU A 239 16.50 1.17 11.92
C LEU A 239 17.10 0.61 13.22
N TYR A 240 16.27 -0.03 14.05
CA TYR A 240 16.74 -0.69 15.27
C TYR A 240 17.76 -1.79 14.96
N TRP A 241 17.44 -2.67 14.01
CA TRP A 241 18.29 -3.81 13.64
C TRP A 241 19.50 -3.38 12.81
N GLU A 242 19.38 -2.34 11.99
CA GLU A 242 20.51 -1.79 11.22
C GLU A 242 21.62 -1.31 12.17
N SER A 243 21.23 -0.62 13.26
CA SER A 243 22.18 -0.15 14.28
C SER A 243 22.85 -1.26 15.11
N ARG A 244 22.35 -2.50 15.04
CA ARG A 244 22.74 -3.63 15.92
C ARG A 244 23.27 -4.85 15.17
N THR A 245 23.24 -4.82 13.84
CA THR A 245 23.72 -5.91 13.00
C THR A 245 24.74 -5.39 12.00
N ARG A 246 25.23 -6.26 11.10
CA ARG A 246 26.04 -5.85 9.95
C ARG A 246 25.22 -5.78 8.65
N LEU A 247 23.90 -5.99 8.77
CA LEU A 247 22.98 -6.01 7.64
C LEU A 247 22.56 -4.58 7.30
N GLY A 248 22.39 -4.29 6.01
CA GLY A 248 21.80 -3.02 5.60
C GLY A 248 20.30 -2.98 5.91
N ALA A 249 19.73 -1.77 5.98
CA ALA A 249 18.29 -1.59 6.15
C ALA A 249 17.44 -2.39 5.14
N GLU A 250 17.91 -2.54 3.90
CA GLU A 250 17.22 -3.29 2.84
C GLU A 250 17.17 -4.80 3.13
N ASP A 251 18.27 -5.40 3.59
CA ASP A 251 18.31 -6.84 3.97
C ASP A 251 17.39 -7.13 5.16
N ILE A 252 17.31 -6.17 6.09
CA ILE A 252 16.44 -6.25 7.26
C ILE A 252 14.98 -6.15 6.83
N LEU A 253 14.65 -5.17 5.97
CA LEU A 253 13.31 -5.04 5.42
C LEU A 253 12.90 -6.29 4.66
N HIS A 254 13.80 -6.84 3.84
CA HIS A 254 13.56 -8.08 3.13
C HIS A 254 13.22 -9.23 4.09
N SER A 255 14.03 -9.39 5.14
CA SER A 255 13.79 -10.41 6.18
C SER A 255 12.44 -10.25 6.88
N ILE A 256 12.06 -9.01 7.23
CA ILE A 256 10.76 -8.70 7.84
C ILE A 256 9.63 -9.03 6.86
N VAL A 257 9.74 -8.56 5.63
CA VAL A 257 8.70 -8.69 4.61
C VAL A 257 8.43 -10.15 4.29
N THR A 258 9.48 -10.95 4.04
CA THR A 258 9.35 -12.37 3.73
C THR A 258 8.75 -13.17 4.90
N ALA A 259 9.04 -12.79 6.14
CA ALA A 259 8.49 -13.45 7.31
C ALA A 259 7.02 -13.09 7.58
N HIS A 260 6.63 -11.82 7.39
CA HIS A 260 5.33 -11.30 7.81
C HIS A 260 4.26 -11.28 6.71
N TYR A 261 4.69 -11.17 5.45
CA TYR A 261 3.82 -11.10 4.28
C TYR A 261 4.13 -12.22 3.27
N PRO A 262 4.21 -13.50 3.70
CA PRO A 262 4.52 -14.59 2.79
C PRO A 262 3.38 -14.77 1.77
N GLY A 263 3.68 -14.55 0.50
CA GLY A 263 2.76 -14.83 -0.60
C GLY A 263 1.73 -13.74 -0.91
N LEU A 264 2.00 -12.48 -0.54
CA LEU A 264 1.41 -11.33 -1.26
C LEU A 264 2.02 -11.21 -2.67
#